data_AF-A0A7J9D747-F1
#
_entry.id   AF-A0A7J9D747-F1
#
_cell.length_a   1.000
_cell.length_b   1.000
_cell.length_c   1.000
_cell.angle_alpha   90.00
_cell.angle_beta   90.00
_cell.angle_gamma   90.00
#
_symmetry.space_group_name_H-M   'P 1'
#
loop_
_entity.id
_entity.type
_entity.pdbx_description
1 polymer ?
#
loop_
_entity_poly.entity_id
_entity_poly.type
_entity_poly.pdbx_seq_one_letter_code
_entity_poly.pdbx_strand_id
1 'polypeptide(L)' 'MIQFLGSCLAAEKAHYTARDPITALKKYLIENRLASKANLKAIDKKIDEVVKDAVEFADESPVPPRSQLLENVFADPK' A
#
# COMPACT_ATOMS: atom_id res chain seq x y z
N MET A 1 -17.76 -20.95 18.61
CA MET A 1 -16.87 -21.25 17.46
C MET A 1 -16.43 -20.00 16.71
N ILE A 2 -17.35 -19.10 16.32
CA ILE A 2 -17.01 -17.87 15.55
C ILE A 2 -16.05 -16.94 16.32
N GLN A 3 -16.22 -16.77 17.64
CA GLN A 3 -15.29 -15.99 18.49
C GLN A 3 -13.84 -16.54 18.45
N PHE A 4 -13.67 -17.86 18.36
CA PHE A 4 -12.37 -18.54 18.48
C PHE A 4 -11.56 -18.46 17.17
N LEU A 5 -12.24 -18.47 16.02
CA LEU A 5 -11.59 -18.24 14.72
C LEU A 5 -11.10 -16.79 14.58
N GLY A 6 -11.89 -15.81 15.04
CA GLY A 6 -11.52 -14.40 15.02
C GLY A 6 -10.32 -14.07 15.90
N SER A 7 -10.23 -14.68 17.09
CA SER A 7 -9.07 -14.50 17.98
C SER A 7 -7.78 -15.08 17.40
N CYS A 8 -7.87 -16.16 16.62
CA CYS A 8 -6.69 -16.78 16.01
C CYS A 8 -6.10 -15.90 14.89
N LEU A 9 -6.96 -15.34 14.01
CA LEU A 9 -6.52 -14.42 12.95
C LEU A 9 -5.93 -13.12 13.53
N ALA A 10 -6.52 -12.58 14.60
CA ALA A 10 -5.98 -11.40 15.28
C ALA A 10 -4.60 -11.67 15.88
N ALA A 11 -4.40 -12.85 16.50
CA ALA A 11 -3.11 -13.26 17.03
C ALA A 11 -2.06 -13.43 15.93
N GLU A 12 -2.44 -14.04 14.80
CA GLU A 12 -1.56 -14.19 13.64
C GLU A 12 -1.14 -12.84 13.05
N LYS A 13 -2.11 -11.95 12.81
CA LYS A 13 -1.83 -10.60 12.30
C LYS A 13 -0.89 -9.83 13.23
N ALA A 14 -1.10 -9.91 14.55
CA ALA A 14 -0.23 -9.26 15.52
C ALA A 14 1.20 -9.83 15.51
N HIS A 15 1.32 -11.15 15.41
CA HIS A 15 2.61 -11.84 15.32
C HIS A 15 3.42 -11.39 14.09
N TYR A 16 2.78 -11.22 12.92
CA TYR A 16 3.47 -10.71 11.73
C TYR A 16 3.68 -9.20 11.75
N THR A 17 2.74 -8.41 12.31
CA THR A 17 2.91 -6.95 12.47
C THR A 17 4.12 -6.62 13.35
N ALA A 18 4.38 -7.41 14.39
CA ALA A 18 5.56 -7.24 15.24
C ALA A 18 6.90 -7.47 14.50
N ARG A 19 6.87 -8.11 13.32
CA ARG A 19 8.03 -8.40 12.47
C ARG A 19 8.05 -7.58 11.19
N ASP A 20 7.33 -6.47 11.16
CA ASP A 20 7.28 -5.58 10.02
C ASP A 20 8.70 -5.05 9.68
N PRO A 21 9.22 -5.32 8.46
CA PRO A 21 10.54 -4.85 8.05
C PRO A 21 10.62 -3.32 7.96
N ILE A 22 9.51 -2.62 7.72
CA ILE A 22 9.49 -1.15 7.64
C ILE A 22 9.76 -0.56 9.01
N THR A 23 9.05 -1.05 10.02
CA THR A 23 9.26 -0.65 11.42
C THR A 23 10.67 -1.00 11.91
N ALA A 24 11.18 -2.19 11.56
CA ALA A 24 12.54 -2.62 11.90
C ALA A 24 13.61 -1.72 11.26
N LEU A 25 13.47 -1.41 9.96
CA LEU A 25 14.37 -0.54 9.23
C LEU A 25 14.34 0.90 9.78
N LYS A 26 13.14 1.43 10.05
CA LYS A 26 12.98 2.77 10.65
C LYS A 26 13.74 2.89 11.96
N LYS A 27 13.69 1.87 12.82
CA LYS A 27 14.45 1.81 14.07
C LYS A 27 15.96 1.81 13.80
N TYR A 28 16.42 0.92 12.91
CA TYR A 28 17.84 0.82 12.54
C TYR A 28 18.40 2.14 12.00
N LEU A 29 17.67 2.83 11.12
CA LEU A 29 18.11 4.11 10.54
C LEU A 29 18.30 5.21 11.59
N ILE A 30 17.43 5.26 12.60
CA ILE A 30 17.51 6.24 13.68
C ILE A 30 18.65 5.88 14.65
N GLU A 31 18.74 4.61 15.06
CA GLU A 31 19.76 4.14 16.00
C GLU A 31 21.18 4.31 15.44
N ASN A 32 21.36 4.08 14.14
CA ASN A 32 22.65 4.24 13.46
C ASN A 32 22.88 5.67 12.92
N ARG A 33 22.00 6.63 13.27
CA ARG A 33 22.10 8.04 12.86
C ARG A 33 22.16 8.25 11.33
N LEU A 34 21.57 7.34 10.56
CA LEU A 34 21.51 7.40 9.09
C LEU A 34 20.37 8.30 8.59
N ALA A 35 19.32 8.48 9.41
CA ALA A 35 18.22 9.39 9.13
C ALA A 35 17.64 10.00 10.41
N SER A 36 17.13 11.22 10.31
CA SER A 36 16.39 11.86 11.41
C SER A 36 14.91 11.49 11.36
N LYS A 37 14.22 11.57 12.51
CA LYS A 37 12.76 11.41 12.57
C LYS A 37 12.03 12.42 11.66
N ALA A 38 12.57 13.63 11.52
CA ALA A 38 12.01 14.66 10.66
C ALA A 38 12.12 14.28 9.17
N ASN A 39 13.25 13.72 8.75
CA ASN A 39 13.46 13.26 7.37
C ASN A 39 12.47 12.15 7.02
N LEU A 40 12.29 11.18 7.90
CA LEU A 40 11.33 10.08 7.70
C LEU A 40 9.89 10.60 7.62
N LYS A 41 9.50 11.53 8.51
CA LYS A 41 8.17 12.17 8.45
C LYS A 41 7.94 12.96 7.16
N ALA A 42 8.98 13.59 6.63
CA ALA A 42 8.90 14.30 5.35
C ALA A 42 8.70 13.32 4.17
N ILE A 43 9.30 12.13 4.22
CA ILE A 43 9.06 11.07 3.24
C ILE A 43 7.62 10.57 3.34
N ASP A 44 7.14 10.28 4.55
CA ASP A 44 5.74 9.85 4.79
C ASP A 44 4.75 10.84 4.17
N LYS A 45 4.95 12.15 4.40
CA LYS A 45 4.10 13.21 3.83
C LYS A 45 4.11 13.23 2.30
N LYS A 46 5.28 13.04 1.67
CA LYS A 46 5.39 12.99 0.21
C LYS A 46 4.67 11.78 -0.37
N ILE A 47 4.72 10.64 0.32
CA ILE A 47 3.98 9.44 -0.10
C ILE A 47 2.48 9.69 -0.02
N ASP A 48 2.00 10.28 1.07
CA ASP A 48 0.58 10.62 1.24
C ASP A 48 0.09 11.55 0.11
N GLU A 49 0.89 12.55 -0.28
CA GLU A 49 0.60 13.44 -1.41
C GLU A 49 0.50 12.66 -2.72
N VAL A 50 1.47 11.79 -3.03
CA VAL A 50 1.45 10.97 -4.26
C VAL A 50 0.24 10.03 -4.29
N VAL A 51 -0.11 9.42 -3.16
CA VAL A 51 -1.28 8.53 -3.08
C VAL A 51 -2.57 9.32 -3.28
N LYS A 52 -2.67 10.51 -2.69
CA LYS A 52 -3.83 11.40 -2.86
C LYS A 52 -4.01 11.79 -4.33
N ASP A 53 -2.93 12.20 -5.00
CA ASP A 53 -2.97 12.56 -6.41
C ASP A 53 -3.36 11.36 -7.29
N ALA A 54 -2.90 10.15 -6.97
CA ALA A 54 -3.27 8.93 -7.68
C ALA A 54 -4.76 8.57 -7.50
N VAL A 55 -5.33 8.79 -6.31
CA VAL A 55 -6.76 8.60 -6.05
C VAL A 55 -7.58 9.63 -6.81
N GLU A 56 -7.21 10.91 -6.77
CA GLU A 56 -7.89 11.96 -7.52
C GLU A 56 -7.88 11.67 -9.02
N PHE A 57 -6.74 11.25 -9.58
CA PHE A 57 -6.66 10.82 -10.98
C PHE A 57 -7.59 9.65 -11.30
N ALA A 58 -7.69 8.64 -10.42
CA ALA A 58 -8.55 7.49 -10.62
C ALA A 58 -10.05 7.86 -10.58
N ASP A 59 -10.42 8.78 -9.69
CA ASP A 59 -11.81 9.25 -9.54
C ASP A 59 -12.23 10.19 -10.67
N GLU A 60 -11.32 11.04 -11.17
CA GLU A 60 -11.57 11.94 -12.31
C GLU A 60 -11.51 11.23 -13.66
N SER A 61 -10.95 10.01 -13.70
CA SER A 61 -10.82 9.25 -14.93
C SER A 61 -12.21 8.90 -15.51
N PRO A 62 -12.47 9.23 -16.79
CA PRO A 62 -13.76 8.95 -17.40
C PRO A 62 -13.99 7.44 -17.50
N VAL A 63 -15.26 7.04 -17.35
CA VAL A 63 -15.64 5.64 -17.56
C VAL A 63 -15.35 5.23 -19.01
N PRO A 64 -14.86 3.99 -19.23
CA PRO A 64 -14.55 3.52 -20.57
C PRO A 64 -15.83 3.44 -21.43
N PRO A 65 -15.74 3.74 -22.73
CA PRO A 65 -16.87 3.63 -23.63
C PRO A 65 -17.31 2.17 -23.81
N ARG A 66 -18.60 1.95 -24.11
CA ARG A 66 -19.16 0.60 -24.29
C ARG A 66 -18.46 -0.21 -25.39
N SER A 67 -17.88 0.43 -26.40
CA SER A 67 -17.13 -0.25 -27.47
C SER A 67 -15.92 -1.03 -26.95
N GLN A 68 -15.32 -0.56 -25.87
CA GLN A 68 -14.14 -1.16 -25.26
C GLN A 68 -14.43 -2.53 -24.61
N LEU A 69 -15.71 -2.89 -24.42
CA LEU A 69 -16.11 -4.22 -23.91
C LEU A 69 -15.64 -5.38 -24.80
N LEU A 70 -15.45 -5.14 -26.09
CA LEU A 70 -15.08 -6.16 -27.08
C LEU A 70 -13.60 -6.09 -27.48
N GLU A 71 -12.85 -5.12 -26.94
CA GLU A 71 -11.42 -4.98 -27.16
C GLU A 71 -10.64 -5.99 -26.29
N ASN A 72 -9.48 -6.46 -26.76
CA ASN A 72 -8.61 -7.43 -26.08
C ASN A 72 -9.21 -8.83 -25.85
N VAL A 73 -10.28 -9.21 -26.56
CA VAL A 73 -10.85 -10.58 -26.50
C VAL A 73 -9.93 -11.60 -27.17
N PHE A 74 -9.23 -11.19 -28.24
CA PHE A 74 -8.18 -11.95 -28.89
C PHE A 74 -6.90 -11.10 -28.94
N ALA A 75 -5.74 -11.74 -28.81
CA ALA A 75 -4.48 -11.07 -29.05
C ALA A 75 -4.36 -10.72 -30.54
N ASP A 76 -3.77 -9.56 -30.85
CA ASP A 76 -3.50 -9.20 -32.25
C ASP A 76 -2.64 -10.28 -32.92
N PRO A 77 -3.00 -10.72 -34.14
CA PRO A 77 -2.20 -11.67 -34.87
C PRO A 77 -0.81 -11.06 -35.13
N LYS A 78 0.23 -11.83 -34.81
CA LYS A 78 1.64 -11.45 -35.01
C LYS A 78 1.99 -11.23 -36.47
#